data_AF-A0A653A3W2-F1
#
_entry.id   AF-A0A653A3W2-F1
#
_cell.length_a   1.000
_cell.length_b   1.000
_cell.length_c   1.000
_cell.angle_alpha   90.00
_cell.angle_beta   90.00
_cell.angle_gamma   90.00
#
_symmetry.space_group_name_H-M   'P 1'
#
loop_
_entity.id
_entity.type
_entity.pdbx_description
1 polymer ?
#
loop_
_entity_poly.entity_id
_entity_poly.type
_entity_poly.pdbx_seq_one_letter_code
_entity_poly.pdbx_strand_id
1 'polypeptide(L)'
;MRPGLKAMIALFERSGITLSEQEARQFWQFHTHLRERNAELDLTRITHFDNMVLKHYVDCSLVPQLIDLPSPLLDIGSGAGFPGIPIKIRRPEVELILAEGRRKRVDFLQEVCDLLGLSGVTIVHATIKPDFDLPVQGVITRAVETIGRTLARVEPFLPPGGDVILMKGPHCDEELAEASRRLGETYELKRDIAYIIPQTPHRRRLIVFKRREGAGPRMRRPLTAGAAPRAAAAPQREVAEITSAANPFFKDLQKMTRARGIKKLGTALFWGAKNIAEVLADFAAQTAGIIYCQGEDAPDLPLPDGLPAYALARELFRQIDLFDTRYPVLLVRPPSMETWSAAGAPPGCTLLVPFQDPANVGAVIRTAAAFAVDRVVLLQEASHPFHPKAVRAAGSTLFRVPLLEGPSIEALQPDRLPLIALSPAGRDIGRFRFPERFCLIPGLEGPGLTDALAEAETLSIPMARGVESLNAALAAGIALYLWRRGLSSG
;
A
#
# COMPACT_ATOMS: atom_id res chain seq x y z
N MET A 1 -1.17 -32.52 5.17
CA MET A 1 -2.25 -33.38 5.73
C MET A 1 -3.55 -33.03 4.99
N ARG A 2 -4.54 -33.92 4.81
CA ARG A 2 -5.82 -33.49 4.22
C ARG A 2 -6.49 -32.47 5.17
N PRO A 3 -7.00 -31.33 4.66
CA PRO A 3 -7.71 -30.36 5.50
C PRO A 3 -8.88 -31.02 6.24
N GLY A 4 -9.02 -30.71 7.53
CA GLY A 4 -10.04 -31.32 8.39
C GLY A 4 -9.85 -30.96 9.85
N LEU A 5 -10.89 -31.17 10.66
CA LEU A 5 -10.88 -30.93 12.11
C LEU A 5 -9.71 -31.65 12.81
N LYS A 6 -9.51 -32.96 12.55
CA LYS A 6 -8.38 -33.72 13.11
C LYS A 6 -7.03 -33.14 12.74
N ALA A 7 -6.88 -32.64 11.50
CA ALA A 7 -5.64 -32.04 11.03
C ALA A 7 -5.37 -30.69 11.69
N MET A 8 -6.43 -29.91 11.92
CA MET A 8 -6.36 -28.65 12.66
C MET A 8 -5.93 -28.89 14.11
N ILE A 9 -6.57 -29.83 14.81
CA ILE A 9 -6.19 -30.23 16.18
C ILE A 9 -4.70 -30.61 16.23
N ALA A 10 -4.25 -31.51 15.34
CA ALA A 10 -2.86 -31.93 15.30
C ALA A 10 -1.87 -30.79 15.01
N LEU A 11 -2.26 -29.76 14.26
CA LEU A 11 -1.42 -28.57 14.04
C LEU A 11 -1.35 -27.71 15.30
N PHE A 12 -2.47 -27.48 15.99
CA PHE A 12 -2.48 -26.76 17.27
C PHE A 12 -1.66 -27.47 18.35
N GLU A 13 -1.82 -28.80 18.49
CA GLU A 13 -1.06 -29.62 19.45
C GLU A 13 0.45 -29.56 19.19
N ARG A 14 0.87 -29.70 17.92
CA ARG A 14 2.29 -29.54 17.53
C ARG A 14 2.81 -28.12 17.73
N SER A 15 1.91 -27.15 17.85
CA SER A 15 2.25 -25.77 18.22
C SER A 15 2.19 -25.52 19.72
N GLY A 16 2.02 -26.56 20.55
CA GLY A 16 1.96 -26.44 22.00
C GLY A 16 0.64 -25.89 22.53
N ILE A 17 -0.41 -25.84 21.70
CA ILE A 17 -1.72 -25.32 22.08
C ILE A 17 -2.72 -26.47 22.15
N THR A 18 -3.21 -26.76 23.35
CA THR A 18 -4.30 -27.73 23.53
C THR A 18 -5.64 -27.02 23.37
N LEU A 19 -6.47 -27.55 22.48
CA LEU A 19 -7.84 -27.10 22.27
C LEU A 19 -8.82 -28.04 22.97
N SER A 20 -9.82 -27.47 23.64
CA SER A 20 -11.02 -28.21 24.01
C SER A 20 -11.80 -28.63 22.76
N GLU A 21 -12.72 -29.58 22.93
CA GLU A 21 -13.55 -30.07 21.83
C GLU A 21 -14.42 -28.95 21.21
N GLN A 22 -14.91 -28.03 22.05
CA GLN A 22 -15.67 -26.87 21.61
C GLN A 22 -14.82 -25.89 20.80
N GLU A 23 -13.63 -25.52 21.29
CA GLU A 23 -12.74 -24.62 20.57
C GLU A 23 -12.31 -25.21 19.22
N ALA A 24 -12.00 -26.51 19.18
CA ALA A 24 -11.63 -27.19 17.95
C ALA A 24 -12.78 -27.15 16.91
N ARG A 25 -14.02 -27.38 17.35
CA ARG A 25 -15.21 -27.22 16.49
C ARG A 25 -15.36 -25.78 15.99
N GLN A 26 -15.24 -24.80 16.87
CA GLN A 26 -15.39 -23.38 16.50
C GLN A 26 -14.31 -22.94 15.50
N PHE A 27 -13.04 -23.30 15.72
CA PHE A 27 -11.98 -22.99 14.75
C PHE A 27 -12.23 -23.67 13.40
N TRP A 28 -12.74 -24.90 13.39
CA TRP A 28 -13.05 -25.60 12.14
C TRP A 28 -14.24 -24.99 11.40
N GLN A 29 -15.31 -24.63 12.11
CA GLN A 29 -16.46 -23.91 11.54
C GLN A 29 -16.02 -22.55 10.98
N PHE A 30 -15.24 -21.78 11.75
CA PHE A 30 -14.69 -20.51 11.30
C PHE A 30 -13.83 -20.66 10.05
N HIS A 31 -12.97 -21.67 10.02
CA HIS A 31 -12.12 -21.95 8.85
C HIS A 31 -12.95 -22.28 7.61
N THR A 32 -13.95 -23.14 7.76
CA THR A 32 -14.81 -23.58 6.65
C THR A 32 -15.59 -22.38 6.09
N HIS A 33 -16.24 -21.60 6.96
CA HIS A 33 -16.97 -20.40 6.56
C HIS A 33 -16.05 -19.36 5.91
N LEU A 34 -14.89 -19.09 6.52
CA LEU A 34 -13.89 -18.17 5.95
C LEU A 34 -13.48 -18.61 4.54
N ARG A 35 -13.22 -19.91 4.32
CA ARG A 35 -12.84 -20.47 3.03
C ARG A 35 -13.92 -20.32 1.97
N GLU A 36 -15.18 -20.55 2.34
CA GLU A 36 -16.34 -20.42 1.46
C GLU A 36 -16.54 -18.96 1.03
N ARG A 37 -16.46 -18.01 1.98
CA ARG A 37 -16.69 -16.59 1.72
C ARG A 37 -15.47 -15.88 1.11
N ASN A 38 -14.26 -16.45 1.20
CA ASN A 38 -13.03 -15.80 0.73
C ASN A 38 -13.02 -15.49 -0.78
N ALA A 39 -13.62 -16.37 -1.61
CA ALA A 39 -13.64 -16.20 -3.07
C ALA A 39 -14.41 -14.92 -3.49
N GLU A 40 -15.44 -14.56 -2.73
CA GLU A 40 -16.29 -13.39 -3.00
C GLU A 40 -15.80 -12.11 -2.31
N LEU A 41 -15.21 -12.25 -1.11
CA LEU A 41 -14.97 -11.12 -0.19
C LEU A 41 -13.49 -10.71 -0.05
N ASP A 42 -12.55 -11.47 -0.64
CA ASP A 42 -11.10 -11.24 -0.52
C ASP A 42 -10.68 -10.98 0.95
N LEU A 43 -10.99 -11.95 1.81
CA LEU A 43 -10.83 -11.86 3.27
C LEU A 43 -9.39 -12.14 3.70
N THR A 44 -8.69 -13.05 3.02
CA THR A 44 -7.27 -13.35 3.23
C THR A 44 -6.59 -13.85 1.95
N ARG A 45 -5.32 -13.47 1.79
CA ARG A 45 -4.43 -13.95 0.72
C ARG A 45 -3.77 -15.29 1.05
N ILE A 46 -3.81 -15.74 2.31
CA ILE A 46 -3.28 -17.04 2.70
C ILE A 46 -4.40 -18.06 2.50
N THR A 47 -4.25 -18.90 1.48
CA THR A 47 -5.30 -19.85 1.07
C THR A 47 -4.96 -21.31 1.39
N HIS A 48 -3.68 -21.64 1.55
CA HIS A 48 -3.23 -23.00 1.87
C HIS A 48 -3.55 -23.34 3.34
N PHE A 49 -4.22 -24.48 3.57
CA PHE A 49 -4.74 -24.90 4.88
C PHE A 49 -3.71 -24.79 6.01
N ASP A 50 -2.58 -25.49 5.90
CA ASP A 50 -1.55 -25.51 6.95
C ASP A 50 -1.04 -24.09 7.28
N ASN A 51 -0.89 -23.23 6.26
CA ASN A 51 -0.43 -21.85 6.43
C ASN A 51 -1.50 -20.98 7.09
N MET A 52 -2.79 -21.17 6.77
CA MET A 52 -3.87 -20.47 7.47
C MET A 52 -3.89 -20.85 8.93
N VAL A 53 -3.81 -22.15 9.24
CA VAL A 53 -3.83 -22.64 10.61
C VAL A 53 -2.67 -22.06 11.41
N LEU A 54 -1.45 -22.14 10.89
CA LEU A 54 -0.26 -21.65 11.61
C LEU A 54 -0.20 -20.11 11.70
N LYS A 55 -0.40 -19.40 10.58
CA LYS A 55 -0.16 -17.94 10.51
C LYS A 55 -1.36 -17.08 10.88
N HIS A 56 -2.55 -17.67 11.02
CA HIS A 56 -3.73 -16.95 11.46
C HIS A 56 -4.29 -17.50 12.77
N TYR A 57 -4.51 -18.79 12.90
CA TYR A 57 -5.17 -19.33 14.10
C TYR A 57 -4.18 -19.51 15.25
N VAL A 58 -3.09 -20.25 15.03
CA VAL A 58 -2.07 -20.48 16.05
C VAL A 58 -1.41 -19.17 16.47
N ASP A 59 -0.95 -18.35 15.52
CA ASP A 59 -0.33 -17.04 15.81
C ASP A 59 -1.19 -16.18 16.76
N CYS A 60 -2.49 -16.04 16.46
CA CYS A 60 -3.41 -15.28 17.31
C CYS A 60 -3.71 -15.98 18.64
N SER A 61 -3.72 -17.32 18.68
CA SER A 61 -3.98 -18.12 19.89
C SER A 61 -2.78 -18.18 20.85
N LEU A 62 -1.60 -17.74 20.42
CA LEU A 62 -0.45 -17.57 21.29
C LEU A 62 -0.57 -16.30 22.15
N VAL A 63 -1.22 -15.24 21.65
CA VAL A 63 -1.32 -13.95 22.37
C VAL A 63 -1.85 -14.11 23.80
N PRO A 64 -2.96 -14.83 24.07
CA PRO A 64 -3.49 -15.02 25.43
C PRO A 64 -2.64 -15.94 26.33
N GLN A 65 -1.55 -16.52 25.81
CA GLN A 65 -0.56 -17.28 26.60
C GLN A 65 0.66 -16.42 26.94
N LEU A 66 0.89 -15.33 26.20
CA LEU A 66 2.02 -14.44 26.39
C LEU A 66 1.71 -13.30 27.35
N ILE A 67 0.43 -12.87 27.40
CA ILE A 67 -0.04 -11.77 28.24
C ILE A 67 -1.47 -12.02 28.72
N ASP A 68 -1.80 -11.38 29.84
CA ASP A 68 -3.20 -11.20 30.25
C ASP A 68 -3.86 -10.18 29.32
N LEU A 69 -5.09 -10.49 28.89
CA LEU A 69 -5.83 -9.63 27.98
C LEU A 69 -6.75 -8.69 28.77
N PRO A 70 -6.72 -7.38 28.49
CA PRO A 70 -7.70 -6.45 29.05
C PRO A 70 -9.09 -6.70 28.45
N SER A 71 -10.13 -6.28 29.16
CA SER A 71 -11.53 -6.41 28.72
C SER A 71 -12.32 -5.16 29.13
N PRO A 72 -13.02 -4.46 28.21
CA PRO A 72 -13.21 -4.81 26.81
C PRO A 72 -11.97 -4.60 25.94
N LEU A 73 -11.74 -5.53 25.00
CA LEU A 73 -10.64 -5.50 24.04
C LEU A 73 -11.14 -5.05 22.67
N LEU A 74 -10.52 -4.01 22.10
CA LEU A 74 -10.81 -3.56 20.74
C LEU A 74 -9.82 -4.15 19.74
N ASP A 75 -10.29 -4.88 18.75
CA ASP A 75 -9.52 -5.30 17.57
C ASP A 75 -9.66 -4.27 16.44
N ILE A 76 -8.58 -3.54 16.14
CA ILE A 76 -8.58 -2.51 15.08
C ILE A 76 -8.25 -3.15 13.73
N GLY A 77 -9.20 -3.01 12.80
CA GLY A 77 -9.05 -3.50 11.43
C GLY A 77 -9.19 -5.01 11.37
N SER A 78 -10.21 -5.54 12.04
CA SER A 78 -10.42 -6.97 12.25
C SER A 78 -10.44 -7.77 10.95
N GLY A 79 -10.82 -7.16 9.82
CA GLY A 79 -10.75 -7.79 8.50
C GLY A 79 -11.63 -9.03 8.42
N ALA A 80 -10.98 -10.19 8.38
CA ALA A 80 -11.64 -11.49 8.42
C ALA A 80 -11.91 -12.01 9.85
N GLY A 81 -11.69 -11.18 10.87
CA GLY A 81 -11.84 -11.51 12.28
C GLY A 81 -10.52 -11.76 13.01
N PHE A 82 -9.39 -11.25 12.51
CA PHE A 82 -8.09 -11.49 13.13
C PHE A 82 -7.47 -10.20 13.68
N PRO A 83 -6.88 -10.24 14.89
CA PRO A 83 -6.75 -11.40 15.79
C PRO A 83 -7.98 -11.71 16.66
N GLY A 84 -9.04 -10.90 16.63
CA GLY A 84 -10.14 -10.95 17.60
C GLY A 84 -10.89 -12.28 17.72
N ILE A 85 -11.34 -12.89 16.62
CA ILE A 85 -12.13 -14.13 16.64
C ILE A 85 -11.33 -15.31 17.25
N PRO A 86 -10.09 -15.62 16.83
CA PRO A 86 -9.29 -16.63 17.51
C PRO A 86 -9.09 -16.37 19.01
N ILE A 87 -8.89 -15.10 19.38
CA ILE A 87 -8.75 -14.73 20.79
C ILE A 87 -10.04 -15.00 21.55
N LYS A 88 -11.20 -14.62 20.99
CA LYS A 88 -12.51 -14.85 21.61
C LYS A 88 -12.85 -16.32 21.79
N ILE A 89 -12.47 -17.17 20.83
CA ILE A 89 -12.61 -18.62 20.97
C ILE A 89 -11.78 -19.13 22.16
N ARG A 90 -10.55 -18.64 22.32
CA ARG A 90 -9.61 -19.06 23.38
C ARG A 90 -9.88 -18.42 24.75
N ARG A 91 -10.56 -17.29 24.77
CA ARG A 91 -10.91 -16.49 25.95
C ARG A 91 -12.36 -15.99 25.84
N PRO A 92 -13.36 -16.88 25.97
CA PRO A 92 -14.78 -16.52 25.84
C PRO A 92 -15.24 -15.41 26.79
N GLU A 93 -14.55 -15.25 27.92
CA GLU A 93 -14.81 -14.23 28.94
C GLU A 93 -14.41 -12.80 28.54
N VAL A 94 -13.54 -12.63 27.53
CA VAL A 94 -13.09 -11.29 27.09
C VAL A 94 -14.21 -10.62 26.29
N GLU A 95 -14.72 -9.49 26.76
CA GLU A 95 -15.61 -8.64 25.95
C GLU A 95 -14.83 -8.09 24.76
N LEU A 96 -15.29 -8.39 23.55
CA LEU A 96 -14.55 -8.10 22.33
C LEU A 96 -15.30 -7.08 21.47
N ILE A 97 -14.60 -6.06 21.03
CA ILE A 97 -15.09 -5.10 20.05
C ILE A 97 -14.31 -5.31 18.75
N LEU A 98 -15.00 -5.62 17.66
CA LEU A 98 -14.41 -5.80 16.33
C LEU A 98 -14.69 -4.57 15.48
N ALA A 99 -13.66 -3.81 15.12
CA ALA A 99 -13.82 -2.64 14.28
C ALA A 99 -13.36 -2.88 12.85
N GLU A 100 -14.29 -2.77 11.91
CA GLU A 100 -14.06 -3.01 10.49
C GLU A 100 -14.72 -1.94 9.62
N GLY A 101 -13.95 -1.38 8.68
CA GLY A 101 -14.37 -0.24 7.85
C GLY A 101 -15.13 -0.61 6.58
N ARG A 102 -15.24 -1.91 6.23
CA ARG A 102 -15.96 -2.38 5.03
C ARG A 102 -17.23 -3.11 5.42
N ARG A 103 -18.38 -2.63 4.97
CA ARG A 103 -19.71 -3.23 5.25
C ARG A 103 -19.77 -4.74 5.01
N LYS A 104 -19.36 -5.21 3.82
CA LYS A 104 -19.38 -6.65 3.50
C LYS A 104 -18.56 -7.52 4.46
N ARG A 105 -17.52 -6.96 5.09
CA ARG A 105 -16.70 -7.67 6.09
C ARG A 105 -17.35 -7.61 7.47
N VAL A 106 -18.01 -6.52 7.81
CA VAL A 106 -18.88 -6.45 9.01
C VAL A 106 -19.97 -7.50 8.94
N ASP A 107 -20.65 -7.63 7.79
CA ASP A 107 -21.69 -8.64 7.58
C ASP A 107 -21.12 -10.05 7.76
N PHE A 108 -19.95 -10.33 7.17
CA PHE A 108 -19.21 -11.58 7.39
C PHE A 108 -18.84 -11.82 8.87
N LEU A 109 -18.39 -10.79 9.61
CA LEU A 109 -18.08 -10.93 11.03
C LEU A 109 -19.32 -11.25 11.85
N GLN A 110 -20.48 -10.70 11.48
CA GLN A 110 -21.76 -11.02 12.13
C GLN A 110 -22.13 -12.48 11.85
N GLU A 111 -22.07 -12.92 10.59
CA GLU A 111 -22.28 -14.34 10.20
C GLU A 111 -21.37 -15.27 11.03
N VAL A 112 -20.10 -14.90 11.23
CA VAL A 112 -19.14 -15.68 12.03
C VAL A 112 -19.54 -15.72 13.50
N CYS A 113 -19.91 -14.58 14.10
CA CYS A 113 -20.31 -14.56 15.51
C CYS A 113 -21.56 -15.42 15.76
N ASP A 114 -22.54 -15.33 14.86
CA ASP A 114 -23.78 -16.11 14.93
C ASP A 114 -23.50 -17.61 14.73
N LEU A 115 -22.71 -17.97 13.71
CA LEU A 115 -22.34 -19.36 13.40
C LEU A 115 -21.61 -20.04 14.56
N LEU A 116 -20.73 -19.31 15.24
CA LEU A 116 -19.89 -19.84 16.32
C LEU A 116 -20.55 -19.72 17.70
N GLY A 117 -21.69 -19.02 17.80
CA GLY A 117 -22.37 -18.74 19.07
C GLY A 117 -21.53 -17.89 20.02
N LEU A 118 -20.78 -16.90 19.50
CA LEU A 118 -19.94 -16.03 20.34
C LEU A 118 -20.78 -14.95 21.02
N SER A 119 -20.76 -14.92 22.35
CA SER A 119 -21.40 -13.88 23.16
C SER A 119 -20.41 -12.79 23.58
N GLY A 120 -20.89 -11.60 23.93
CA GLY A 120 -20.00 -10.49 24.35
C GLY A 120 -19.07 -10.02 23.23
N VAL A 121 -19.56 -10.01 21.99
CA VAL A 121 -18.89 -9.44 20.82
C VAL A 121 -19.72 -8.29 20.27
N THR A 122 -19.12 -7.11 20.16
CA THR A 122 -19.72 -5.94 19.53
C THR A 122 -19.00 -5.66 18.21
N ILE A 123 -19.72 -5.61 17.09
CA ILE A 123 -19.13 -5.32 15.79
C ILE A 123 -19.44 -3.86 15.41
N VAL A 124 -18.40 -3.08 15.17
CA VAL A 124 -18.50 -1.68 14.80
C VAL A 124 -18.10 -1.51 13.33
N HIS A 125 -19.04 -1.01 12.53
CA HIS A 125 -18.76 -0.60 11.15
C HIS A 125 -18.10 0.79 11.13
N ALA A 126 -16.82 0.85 11.46
CA ALA A 126 -16.05 2.09 11.45
C ALA A 126 -14.57 1.82 11.22
N THR A 127 -13.90 2.80 10.59
CA THR A 127 -12.46 2.96 10.77
C THR A 127 -12.26 3.65 12.12
N ILE A 128 -11.48 3.07 13.02
CA ILE A 128 -11.23 3.65 14.34
C ILE A 128 -10.56 5.02 14.21
N LYS A 129 -11.18 5.99 14.87
CA LYS A 129 -10.83 7.41 14.89
C LYS A 129 -10.76 7.91 16.34
N PRO A 130 -10.15 9.08 16.58
CA PRO A 130 -10.10 9.71 17.91
C PRO A 130 -11.44 9.89 18.63
N ASP A 131 -12.55 9.96 17.90
CA ASP A 131 -13.91 10.15 18.44
C ASP A 131 -14.63 8.84 18.78
N PHE A 132 -13.91 7.71 18.79
CA PHE A 132 -14.44 6.43 19.22
C PHE A 132 -14.88 6.48 20.69
N ASP A 133 -16.12 6.11 20.96
CA ASP A 133 -16.82 6.39 22.22
C ASP A 133 -17.17 5.14 23.03
N LEU A 134 -16.94 3.94 22.49
CA LEU A 134 -17.19 2.71 23.23
C LEU A 134 -16.11 2.50 24.31
N PRO A 135 -16.50 2.00 25.50
CA PRO A 135 -15.56 1.71 26.56
C PRO A 135 -14.59 0.61 26.13
N VAL A 136 -13.29 0.87 26.27
CA VAL A 136 -12.22 -0.09 26.01
C VAL A 136 -11.25 -0.08 27.18
N GLN A 137 -10.67 -1.22 27.51
CA GLN A 137 -9.53 -1.32 28.44
C GLN A 137 -8.25 -1.71 27.71
N GLY A 138 -8.35 -2.19 26.47
CA GLY A 138 -7.19 -2.32 25.62
C GLY A 138 -7.52 -2.40 24.15
N VAL A 139 -6.46 -2.31 23.37
CA VAL A 139 -6.50 -2.37 21.92
C VAL A 139 -5.53 -3.45 21.45
N ILE A 140 -5.93 -4.24 20.47
CA ILE A 140 -5.07 -5.15 19.74
C ILE A 140 -5.12 -4.87 18.24
N THR A 141 -3.99 -4.99 17.55
CA THR A 141 -3.98 -5.00 16.09
C THR A 141 -2.83 -5.83 15.51
N ARG A 142 -3.09 -6.42 14.34
CA ARG A 142 -2.11 -7.07 13.47
C ARG A 142 -1.86 -6.26 12.19
N ALA A 143 -2.33 -5.01 12.13
CA ALA A 143 -2.23 -4.15 10.96
C ALA A 143 -0.78 -3.74 10.65
N VAL A 144 -0.54 -3.36 9.39
CA VAL A 144 0.77 -2.92 8.86
C VAL A 144 1.17 -1.51 9.28
N GLU A 145 0.33 -0.82 10.05
CA GLU A 145 0.58 0.55 10.49
C GLU A 145 1.65 0.62 11.58
N THR A 146 2.32 1.77 11.69
CA THR A 146 3.40 1.92 12.67
C THR A 146 2.92 1.97 14.13
N ILE A 147 3.79 1.62 15.09
CA ILE A 147 3.58 1.62 16.54
C ILE A 147 3.17 3.02 16.96
N GLY A 148 3.98 4.04 16.61
CA GLY A 148 3.70 5.43 16.97
C GLY A 148 2.35 5.93 16.47
N ARG A 149 1.98 5.61 15.23
CA ARG A 149 0.66 5.97 14.68
C ARG A 149 -0.49 5.27 15.39
N THR A 150 -0.31 3.99 15.73
CA THR A 150 -1.34 3.24 16.45
C THR A 150 -1.54 3.81 17.86
N LEU A 151 -0.46 4.07 18.59
CA LEU A 151 -0.51 4.69 19.93
C LEU A 151 -1.18 6.06 19.91
N ALA A 152 -0.81 6.93 18.97
CA ALA A 152 -1.41 8.26 18.84
C ALA A 152 -2.91 8.20 18.47
N ARG A 153 -3.31 7.22 17.64
CA ARG A 153 -4.70 7.05 17.23
C ARG A 153 -5.59 6.63 18.40
N VAL A 154 -5.10 5.75 19.28
CA VAL A 154 -5.91 5.19 20.38
C VAL A 154 -5.85 6.02 21.66
N GLU A 155 -4.86 6.90 21.78
CA GLU A 155 -4.69 7.83 22.89
C GLU A 155 -5.95 8.62 23.26
N PRO A 156 -6.79 9.12 22.33
CA PRO A 156 -7.94 9.92 22.70
C PRO A 156 -9.01 9.20 23.54
N PHE A 157 -9.14 7.87 23.36
CA PHE A 157 -10.24 7.10 23.95
C PHE A 157 -9.79 5.94 24.85
N LEU A 158 -8.55 5.45 24.74
CA LEU A 158 -8.05 4.37 25.59
C LEU A 158 -7.77 4.88 27.01
N PRO A 159 -8.50 4.52 28.07
CA PRO A 159 -8.31 5.10 29.41
C PRO A 159 -6.88 4.92 29.97
N PRO A 160 -6.44 5.79 30.90
CA PRO A 160 -5.22 5.57 31.67
C PRO A 160 -5.19 4.16 32.27
N GLY A 161 -4.03 3.52 32.21
CA GLY A 161 -3.87 2.12 32.60
C GLY A 161 -4.23 1.09 31.52
N GLY A 162 -4.87 1.51 30.42
CA GLY A 162 -5.22 0.63 29.31
C GLY A 162 -4.00 0.19 28.49
N ASP A 163 -4.08 -1.01 27.89
CA ASP A 163 -2.99 -1.62 27.15
C ASP A 163 -3.18 -1.51 25.62
N VAL A 164 -2.09 -1.25 24.88
CA VAL A 164 -2.02 -1.35 23.42
C VAL A 164 -1.12 -2.51 23.04
N ILE A 165 -1.70 -3.53 22.40
CA ILE A 165 -1.09 -4.81 22.06
C ILE A 165 -0.84 -4.86 20.55
N LEU A 166 0.42 -4.90 20.14
CA LEU A 166 0.83 -4.78 18.75
C LEU A 166 1.51 -6.08 18.30
N MET A 167 0.88 -6.79 17.35
CA MET A 167 1.45 -7.99 16.75
C MET A 167 2.35 -7.60 15.56
N LYS A 168 3.68 -7.63 15.76
CA LYS A 168 4.69 -7.11 14.82
C LYS A 168 5.59 -8.19 14.23
N GLY A 169 6.22 -7.84 13.10
CA GLY A 169 7.34 -8.59 12.55
C GLY A 169 8.61 -8.43 13.39
N PRO A 170 9.68 -9.18 13.11
CA PRO A 170 10.90 -9.15 13.91
C PRO A 170 11.68 -7.83 13.80
N HIS A 171 11.51 -7.08 12.71
CA HIS A 171 12.26 -5.86 12.39
C HIS A 171 11.48 -4.59 12.74
N CYS A 172 11.12 -4.41 14.01
CA CYS A 172 10.39 -3.21 14.47
C CYS A 172 11.19 -2.35 15.47
N ASP A 173 12.51 -2.54 15.57
CA ASP A 173 13.37 -1.86 16.56
C ASP A 173 13.38 -0.33 16.37
N GLU A 174 13.56 0.15 15.14
CA GLU A 174 13.59 1.59 14.84
C GLU A 174 12.24 2.24 15.16
N GLU A 175 11.15 1.57 14.78
CA GLU A 175 9.77 1.99 15.02
C GLU A 175 9.43 2.03 16.51
N LEU A 176 9.91 1.05 17.27
CA LEU A 176 9.76 0.96 18.72
C LEU A 176 10.55 2.07 19.43
N ALA A 177 11.79 2.31 19.00
CA ALA A 177 12.65 3.37 19.53
C ALA A 177 12.07 4.76 19.25
N GLU A 178 11.55 5.00 18.05
CA GLU A 178 10.88 6.26 17.71
C GLU A 178 9.62 6.47 18.57
N ALA A 179 8.76 5.46 18.68
CA ALA A 179 7.53 5.54 19.46
C ALA A 179 7.81 5.80 20.95
N SER A 180 8.80 5.10 21.52
CA SER A 180 9.20 5.29 22.92
C SER A 180 9.77 6.70 23.17
N ARG A 181 10.49 7.27 22.20
CA ARG A 181 11.01 8.64 22.28
C ARG A 181 9.92 9.69 22.17
N ARG A 182 8.98 9.54 21.23
CA ARG A 182 7.92 10.52 20.95
C ARG A 182 6.77 10.48 21.93
N LEU A 183 6.42 9.30 22.44
CA LEU A 183 5.21 9.07 23.22
C LEU A 183 5.49 8.51 24.61
N GLY A 184 6.76 8.54 25.06
CA GLY A 184 7.19 8.01 26.36
C GLY A 184 6.56 8.70 27.58
N GLU A 185 6.06 9.92 27.40
CA GLU A 185 5.30 10.66 28.43
C GLU A 185 3.85 10.17 28.56
N THR A 186 3.26 9.64 27.49
CA THR A 186 1.87 9.15 27.46
C THR A 186 1.80 7.64 27.67
N TYR A 187 2.78 6.91 27.15
CA TYR A 187 2.83 5.46 27.13
C TYR A 187 4.13 4.94 27.72
N GLU A 188 4.02 3.83 28.43
CA GLU A 188 5.15 3.05 28.93
C GLU A 188 5.23 1.73 28.18
N LEU A 189 6.43 1.37 27.71
CA LEU A 189 6.66 0.03 27.16
C LEU A 189 6.57 -1.00 28.29
N LYS A 190 5.48 -1.77 28.33
CA LYS A 190 5.19 -2.78 29.35
C LYS A 190 5.85 -4.11 29.03
N ARG A 191 5.81 -4.54 27.77
CA ARG A 191 6.39 -5.80 27.30
C ARG A 191 6.88 -5.70 25.86
N ASP A 192 7.93 -6.46 25.58
CA ASP A 192 8.46 -6.70 24.25
C ASP A 192 8.87 -8.17 24.18
N ILE A 193 7.99 -9.00 23.60
CA ILE A 193 8.10 -10.44 23.65
C ILE A 193 8.39 -10.96 22.25
N ALA A 194 9.62 -11.38 22.00
CA ALA A 194 9.99 -12.08 20.79
C ALA A 194 9.51 -13.54 20.86
N TYR A 195 8.86 -14.02 19.81
CA TYR A 195 8.44 -15.42 19.69
C TYR A 195 8.55 -15.91 18.24
N ILE A 196 8.48 -17.22 18.07
CA ILE A 196 8.43 -17.88 16.76
C ILE A 196 7.08 -18.58 16.69
N ILE A 197 6.37 -18.43 15.57
CA ILE A 197 5.16 -19.23 15.33
C ILE A 197 5.62 -20.70 15.23
N PRO A 198 5.24 -21.58 16.17
CA PRO A 198 5.73 -22.95 16.19
C PRO A 198 5.49 -23.67 14.87
N GLN A 199 6.37 -24.60 14.51
CA GLN A 199 6.36 -25.31 13.21
C GLN A 199 6.63 -24.41 11.99
N THR A 200 7.11 -23.18 12.19
CA THR A 200 7.49 -22.27 11.09
C THR A 200 8.79 -21.51 11.42
N PRO A 201 9.50 -20.97 10.41
CA PRO A 201 10.62 -20.06 10.65
C PRO A 201 10.17 -18.61 10.95
N HIS A 202 8.86 -18.35 11.10
CA HIS A 202 8.33 -17.01 11.20
C HIS A 202 8.52 -16.43 12.61
N ARG A 203 9.50 -15.54 12.72
CA ARG A 203 9.72 -14.71 13.92
C ARG A 203 8.66 -13.60 14.00
N ARG A 204 8.26 -13.28 15.23
CA ARG A 204 7.27 -12.27 15.59
C ARG A 204 7.70 -11.55 16.87
N ARG A 205 7.13 -10.37 17.09
CA ARG A 205 7.23 -9.64 18.35
C ARG A 205 5.85 -9.20 18.79
N LEU A 206 5.54 -9.42 20.05
CA LEU A 206 4.37 -8.86 20.71
C LEU A 206 4.83 -7.67 21.56
N ILE A 207 4.50 -6.47 21.11
CA ILE A 207 4.85 -5.23 21.79
C ILE A 207 3.62 -4.75 22.55
N VAL A 208 3.77 -4.49 23.84
CA VAL A 208 2.69 -4.00 24.70
C VAL A 208 3.08 -2.68 25.32
N PHE A 209 2.29 -1.65 25.05
CA PHE A 209 2.37 -0.37 25.73
C PHE A 209 1.23 -0.24 26.73
N LYS A 210 1.50 0.38 27.88
CA LYS A 210 0.48 0.76 28.86
C LYS A 210 0.33 2.27 28.85
N ARG A 211 -0.90 2.77 28.80
CA ARG A 211 -1.14 4.21 28.97
C ARG A 211 -0.83 4.61 30.42
N ARG A 212 0.01 5.62 30.61
CA ARG A 212 0.44 6.08 31.94
C ARG A 212 -0.72 6.72 32.72
N GLU A 213 -0.66 6.62 34.05
CA GLU A 213 -1.54 7.35 34.95
C GLU A 213 -1.21 8.86 34.91
N GLY A 214 -2.23 9.72 35.02
CA GLY A 214 -2.07 11.18 34.87
C GLY A 214 -2.10 11.71 33.44
N ALA A 215 -1.91 10.85 32.43
CA ALA A 215 -2.20 11.16 31.02
C ALA A 215 -3.72 11.07 30.79
N GLY A 216 -4.50 11.98 31.38
CA GLY A 216 -5.96 11.95 31.28
C GLY A 216 -6.46 11.98 29.82
N PRO A 217 -7.64 11.40 29.52
CA PRO A 217 -8.32 11.74 28.27
C PRO A 217 -8.56 13.25 28.31
N ARG A 218 -8.19 13.98 27.24
CA ARG A 218 -8.53 15.41 27.14
C ARG A 218 -10.06 15.53 27.07
N MET A 219 -10.71 15.60 28.24
CA MET A 219 -12.14 15.83 28.36
C MET A 219 -12.45 17.18 27.71
N ARG A 220 -13.31 17.14 26.70
CA ARG A 220 -13.88 18.33 26.04
C ARG A 220 -14.56 19.20 27.08
N ARG A 221 -14.07 20.43 27.27
CA ARG A 221 -14.87 21.51 27.85
C ARG A 221 -15.89 21.99 26.80
N PRO A 222 -17.12 22.37 27.20
CA PRO A 222 -18.05 23.01 26.27
C PRO A 222 -17.40 24.28 25.72
N LEU A 223 -17.50 24.50 24.41
CA LEU A 223 -17.06 25.75 23.79
C LEU A 223 -18.00 26.87 24.22
N THR A 224 -17.70 27.52 25.34
CA THR A 224 -18.12 28.89 25.63
C THR A 224 -16.90 29.80 25.53
N ALA A 225 -17.10 30.91 24.83
CA ALA A 225 -16.11 31.88 24.37
C ALA A 225 -15.07 32.32 25.40
N GLY A 226 -13.82 32.51 24.95
CA GLY A 226 -12.77 33.23 25.69
C GLY A 226 -11.34 32.75 25.39
N ALA A 227 -10.58 33.54 24.64
CA ALA A 227 -9.13 33.44 24.38
C ALA A 227 -8.30 33.49 25.70
N ALA A 228 -7.04 33.06 25.88
CA ALA A 228 -5.85 32.56 25.14
C ALA A 228 -4.88 31.95 26.23
N PRO A 229 -3.64 31.46 25.98
CA PRO A 229 -2.88 31.32 24.73
C PRO A 229 -2.42 29.88 24.40
N ARG A 230 -2.39 29.57 23.10
CA ARG A 230 -1.76 28.38 22.52
C ARG A 230 -0.23 28.52 22.57
N ALA A 231 0.46 27.49 23.06
CA ALA A 231 1.86 27.27 22.73
C ALA A 231 1.99 27.15 21.20
N ALA A 232 3.05 27.77 20.67
CA ALA A 232 3.24 28.15 19.27
C ALA A 232 2.68 27.12 18.26
N ALA A 233 1.59 27.52 17.61
CA ALA A 233 1.04 26.80 16.47
C ALA A 233 2.04 26.89 15.31
N ALA A 234 2.34 25.75 14.70
CA ALA A 234 2.81 25.73 13.32
C ALA A 234 1.83 26.57 12.47
N PRO A 235 2.31 27.36 11.50
CA PRO A 235 1.49 28.34 10.79
C PRO A 235 0.23 27.67 10.21
N GLN A 236 -0.94 28.19 10.60
CA GLN A 236 -2.22 27.75 10.03
C GLN A 236 -2.21 28.06 8.53
N ARG A 237 -2.05 27.03 7.71
CA ARG A 237 -2.14 27.14 6.25
C ARG A 237 -3.60 27.45 5.88
N GLU A 238 -3.81 28.45 5.05
CA GLU A 238 -5.13 28.81 4.54
C GLU A 238 -5.61 27.70 3.59
N VAL A 239 -6.71 27.02 3.96
CA VAL A 239 -7.28 25.92 3.17
C VAL A 239 -8.48 26.44 2.38
N ALA A 240 -8.41 26.40 1.05
CA ALA A 240 -9.49 26.86 0.20
C ALA A 240 -10.60 25.80 0.06
N GLU A 241 -11.82 26.14 0.45
CA GLU A 241 -12.96 25.23 0.36
C GLU A 241 -13.63 25.22 -1.02
N ILE A 242 -13.95 24.03 -1.52
CA ILE A 242 -14.58 23.82 -2.83
C ILE A 242 -15.76 22.88 -2.69
N THR A 243 -16.96 23.45 -2.73
CA THR A 243 -18.22 22.72 -2.55
C THR A 243 -19.04 22.60 -3.83
N SER A 244 -18.67 23.34 -4.89
CA SER A 244 -19.42 23.39 -6.15
C SER A 244 -18.69 22.70 -7.31
N ALA A 245 -19.39 21.82 -8.02
CA ALA A 245 -18.90 21.21 -9.26
C ALA A 245 -18.66 22.23 -10.39
N ALA A 246 -19.24 23.43 -10.29
CA ALA A 246 -19.02 24.50 -11.26
C ALA A 246 -17.66 25.20 -11.09
N ASN A 247 -16.97 24.99 -9.95
CA ASN A 247 -15.71 25.63 -9.60
C ASN A 247 -14.63 25.35 -10.68
N PRO A 248 -13.94 26.38 -11.20
CA PRO A 248 -12.93 26.22 -12.24
C PRO A 248 -11.79 25.26 -11.86
N PHE A 249 -11.27 25.33 -10.64
CA PHE A 249 -10.21 24.44 -10.16
C PHE A 249 -10.70 22.99 -10.12
N PHE A 250 -11.91 22.73 -9.62
CA PHE A 250 -12.47 21.37 -9.64
C PHE A 250 -12.61 20.81 -11.06
N LYS A 251 -13.04 21.63 -12.02
CA LYS A 251 -13.08 21.23 -13.43
C LYS A 251 -11.69 20.92 -13.98
N ASP A 252 -10.66 21.63 -13.53
CA ASP A 252 -9.27 21.33 -13.89
C ASP A 252 -8.80 20.01 -13.28
N LEU A 253 -9.12 19.72 -12.01
CA LEU A 253 -8.85 18.41 -11.39
C LEU A 253 -9.50 17.27 -12.19
N GLN A 254 -10.75 17.44 -12.64
CA GLN A 254 -11.42 16.44 -13.49
C GLN A 254 -10.70 16.26 -14.83
N LYS A 255 -10.17 17.32 -15.44
CA LYS A 255 -9.40 17.20 -16.69
C LYS A 255 -8.10 16.42 -16.48
N MET A 256 -7.45 16.57 -15.32
CA MET A 256 -6.21 15.85 -14.99
C MET A 256 -6.38 14.32 -14.87
N THR A 257 -7.62 13.82 -14.86
CA THR A 257 -7.89 12.37 -14.96
C THR A 257 -7.57 11.79 -16.35
N ARG A 258 -7.30 12.64 -17.35
CA ARG A 258 -6.98 12.27 -18.73
C ARG A 258 -5.67 12.90 -19.19
N ALA A 259 -4.93 12.20 -20.05
CA ALA A 259 -3.64 12.64 -20.59
C ALA A 259 -3.68 14.06 -21.20
N ARG A 260 -4.70 14.37 -22.01
CA ARG A 260 -4.87 15.69 -22.65
C ARG A 260 -4.99 16.82 -21.62
N GLY A 261 -5.68 16.57 -20.51
CA GLY A 261 -5.83 17.56 -19.45
C GLY A 261 -4.52 17.81 -18.72
N ILE A 262 -3.78 16.74 -18.41
CA ILE A 262 -2.45 16.83 -17.79
C ILE A 262 -1.50 17.67 -18.65
N LYS A 263 -1.40 17.36 -19.97
CA LYS A 263 -0.53 18.10 -20.90
C LYS A 263 -0.89 19.58 -20.98
N LYS A 264 -2.19 19.90 -21.01
CA LYS A 264 -2.68 21.28 -21.09
C LYS A 264 -2.44 22.08 -19.80
N LEU A 265 -2.60 21.44 -18.64
CA LEU A 265 -2.55 22.10 -17.33
C LEU A 265 -1.15 22.08 -16.69
N GLY A 266 -0.23 21.27 -17.20
CA GLY A 266 1.13 21.14 -16.64
C GLY A 266 1.17 20.60 -15.21
N THR A 267 0.08 19.96 -14.76
CA THR A 267 -0.10 19.44 -13.41
C THR A 267 -0.82 18.10 -13.45
N ALA A 268 -0.56 17.25 -12.47
CA ALA A 268 -1.13 15.92 -12.37
C ALA A 268 -1.50 15.58 -10.92
N LEU A 269 -2.40 14.61 -10.77
CA LEU A 269 -2.85 14.10 -9.49
C LEU A 269 -2.02 12.89 -9.07
N PHE A 270 -1.77 12.76 -7.78
CA PHE A 270 -1.00 11.67 -7.17
C PHE A 270 -1.76 11.09 -5.98
N TRP A 271 -1.81 9.75 -5.89
CA TRP A 271 -2.62 9.04 -4.90
C TRP A 271 -1.81 8.06 -4.06
N GLY A 272 -2.32 7.83 -2.85
CA GLY A 272 -1.87 6.80 -1.93
C GLY A 272 -0.85 7.30 -0.93
N ALA A 273 -1.05 6.96 0.34
CA ALA A 273 -0.28 7.47 1.46
C ALA A 273 1.24 7.30 1.30
N LYS A 274 1.68 6.10 0.92
CA LYS A 274 3.12 5.81 0.70
C LYS A 274 3.70 6.68 -0.42
N ASN A 275 3.03 6.73 -1.57
CA ASN A 275 3.49 7.49 -2.73
C ASN A 275 3.58 8.99 -2.42
N ILE A 276 2.57 9.53 -1.73
CA ILE A 276 2.54 10.94 -1.33
C ILE A 276 3.65 11.25 -0.33
N ALA A 277 3.87 10.38 0.65
CA ALA A 277 4.97 10.54 1.61
C ALA A 277 6.34 10.53 0.92
N GLU A 278 6.58 9.61 0.00
CA GLU A 278 7.83 9.55 -0.77
C GLU A 278 8.02 10.80 -1.66
N VAL A 279 6.95 11.28 -2.32
CA VAL A 279 7.03 12.50 -3.14
C VAL A 279 7.30 13.74 -2.27
N LEU A 280 6.66 13.86 -1.11
CA LEU A 280 6.91 14.96 -0.19
C LEU A 280 8.34 14.92 0.39
N ALA A 281 8.88 13.74 0.65
CA ALA A 281 10.23 13.58 1.19
C ALA A 281 11.32 13.85 0.15
N ASP A 282 11.21 13.23 -1.04
CA ASP A 282 12.30 13.19 -2.00
C ASP A 282 12.12 14.19 -3.16
N PHE A 283 10.89 14.65 -3.40
CA PHE A 283 10.50 15.46 -4.56
C PHE A 283 9.60 16.65 -4.18
N ALA A 284 9.88 17.26 -3.04
CA ALA A 284 9.10 18.37 -2.47
C ALA A 284 8.89 19.53 -3.47
N ALA A 285 9.91 19.86 -4.27
CA ALA A 285 9.86 20.95 -5.25
C ALA A 285 8.84 20.70 -6.38
N GLN A 286 8.45 19.45 -6.60
CA GLN A 286 7.50 19.03 -7.63
C GLN A 286 6.07 19.11 -7.11
N THR A 287 5.85 19.40 -5.83
CA THR A 287 4.51 19.51 -5.25
C THR A 287 3.88 20.88 -5.56
N ALA A 288 2.62 20.85 -6.00
CA ALA A 288 1.87 22.02 -6.44
C ALA A 288 0.68 22.37 -5.55
N GLY A 289 0.18 21.40 -4.79
CA GLY A 289 -0.91 21.58 -3.85
C GLY A 289 -1.30 20.25 -3.22
N ILE A 290 -2.15 20.30 -2.20
CA ILE A 290 -2.73 19.12 -1.59
C ILE A 290 -4.24 19.28 -1.48
N ILE A 291 -4.96 18.18 -1.74
CA ILE A 291 -6.41 18.16 -1.84
C ILE A 291 -6.96 17.19 -0.81
N TYR A 292 -7.80 17.69 0.07
CA TYR A 292 -8.46 16.97 1.16
C TYR A 292 -9.93 16.75 0.86
N CYS A 293 -10.51 15.75 1.51
CA CYS A 293 -11.96 15.59 1.61
C CYS A 293 -12.45 16.42 2.81
N GLN A 294 -13.47 17.26 2.62
CA GLN A 294 -14.09 18.04 3.69
C GLN A 294 -14.66 17.14 4.78
N GLY A 295 -14.47 17.53 6.03
CA GLY A 295 -14.92 16.77 7.19
C GLY A 295 -14.11 15.50 7.47
N GLU A 296 -12.97 15.32 6.80
CA GLU A 296 -11.97 14.32 7.14
C GLU A 296 -10.74 15.01 7.73
N ASP A 297 -10.16 14.42 8.78
CA ASP A 297 -8.95 14.95 9.39
C ASP A 297 -7.79 14.88 8.37
N ALA A 298 -7.11 16.01 8.19
CA ALA A 298 -5.89 16.05 7.40
C ALA A 298 -4.83 15.17 8.10
N PRO A 299 -4.28 14.14 7.43
CA PRO A 299 -3.15 13.40 7.99
C PRO A 299 -1.97 14.33 8.21
N ASP A 300 -1.21 14.08 9.28
CA ASP A 300 0.05 14.77 9.55
C ASP A 300 1.06 14.44 8.43
N LEU A 301 1.24 15.39 7.53
CA LEU A 301 2.09 15.29 6.35
C LEU A 301 3.14 16.40 6.43
N PRO A 302 4.42 16.11 6.15
CA PRO A 302 5.49 17.10 6.12
C PRO A 302 5.38 17.93 4.83
N LEU A 303 4.33 18.74 4.71
CA LEU A 303 4.11 19.53 3.49
C LEU A 303 5.10 20.70 3.45
N PRO A 304 5.57 21.08 2.26
CA PRO A 304 6.32 22.32 2.07
C PRO A 304 5.57 23.56 2.53
N ASP A 305 6.31 24.57 2.97
CA ASP A 305 5.74 25.86 3.35
C ASP A 305 5.11 26.57 2.15
N GLY A 306 3.96 27.18 2.38
CA GLY A 306 3.18 27.84 1.32
C GLY A 306 2.54 26.89 0.30
N LEU A 307 2.62 25.56 0.48
CA LEU A 307 1.92 24.62 -0.41
C LEU A 307 0.40 24.85 -0.32
N PRO A 308 -0.27 25.18 -1.45
CA PRO A 308 -1.71 25.40 -1.46
C PRO A 308 -2.48 24.17 -0.98
N ALA A 309 -3.46 24.38 -0.10
CA ALA A 309 -4.33 23.34 0.42
C ALA A 309 -5.77 23.60 -0.02
N TYR A 310 -6.45 22.54 -0.48
CA TYR A 310 -7.84 22.61 -0.94
C TYR A 310 -8.67 21.57 -0.19
N ALA A 311 -9.87 21.92 0.25
CA ALA A 311 -10.82 20.98 0.84
C ALA A 311 -12.05 20.86 -0.06
N LEU A 312 -12.28 19.67 -0.62
CA LEU A 312 -13.41 19.41 -1.52
C LEU A 312 -14.57 18.79 -0.75
N ALA A 313 -15.81 19.18 -1.05
CA ALA A 313 -16.99 18.46 -0.60
C ALA A 313 -16.90 16.97 -0.97
N ARG A 314 -17.41 16.09 -0.10
CA ARG A 314 -17.24 14.63 -0.20
C ARG A 314 -17.59 14.06 -1.58
N GLU A 315 -18.69 14.51 -2.19
CA GLU A 315 -19.11 14.03 -3.51
C GLU A 315 -18.23 14.52 -4.66
N LEU A 316 -17.55 15.66 -4.50
CA LEU A 316 -16.56 16.14 -5.46
C LEU A 316 -15.23 15.37 -5.29
N PHE A 317 -14.82 15.16 -4.04
CA PHE A 317 -13.58 14.41 -3.74
C PHE A 317 -13.64 12.98 -4.29
N ARG A 318 -14.75 12.27 -4.13
CA ARG A 318 -14.95 10.92 -4.68
C ARG A 318 -14.73 10.82 -6.19
N GLN A 319 -14.96 11.90 -6.94
CA GLN A 319 -14.79 11.92 -8.39
C GLN A 319 -13.31 12.01 -8.81
N ILE A 320 -12.44 12.51 -7.94
CA ILE A 320 -11.00 12.61 -8.20
C ILE A 320 -10.18 11.55 -7.46
N ASP A 321 -10.73 10.91 -6.42
CA ASP A 321 -10.14 9.76 -5.74
C ASP A 321 -10.41 8.47 -6.51
N LEU A 322 -9.82 8.37 -7.71
CA LEU A 322 -10.06 7.31 -8.69
C LEU A 322 -9.76 5.89 -8.20
N PHE A 323 -9.07 5.75 -7.07
CA PHE A 323 -8.67 4.47 -6.49
C PHE A 323 -9.27 4.21 -5.11
N ASP A 324 -10.28 4.99 -4.70
CA ASP A 324 -10.96 4.90 -3.40
C ASP A 324 -9.96 4.85 -2.24
N THR A 325 -8.95 5.73 -2.30
CA THR A 325 -7.88 5.77 -1.30
C THR A 325 -8.35 6.32 0.03
N ARG A 326 -9.40 7.17 0.03
CA ARG A 326 -9.88 7.92 1.21
C ARG A 326 -8.72 8.59 1.95
N TYR A 327 -7.79 9.11 1.16
CA TYR A 327 -6.55 9.75 1.59
C TYR A 327 -6.35 10.99 0.72
N PRO A 328 -5.71 12.06 1.23
CA PRO A 328 -5.47 13.26 0.42
C PRO A 328 -4.87 12.94 -0.94
N VAL A 329 -5.21 13.74 -1.94
CA VAL A 329 -4.65 13.68 -3.29
C VAL A 329 -3.61 14.79 -3.40
N LEU A 330 -2.40 14.43 -3.79
CA LEU A 330 -1.33 15.40 -3.99
C LEU A 330 -1.39 15.92 -5.43
N LEU A 331 -1.33 17.23 -5.61
CA LEU A 331 -1.13 17.85 -6.91
C LEU A 331 0.38 18.00 -7.14
N VAL A 332 0.87 17.52 -8.27
CA VAL A 332 2.29 17.57 -8.63
C VAL A 332 2.48 18.26 -9.99
N ARG A 333 3.67 18.84 -10.20
CA ARG A 333 4.16 19.35 -11.48
C ARG A 333 5.02 18.25 -12.12
N PRO A 334 4.56 17.59 -13.19
CA PRO A 334 5.41 16.73 -14.00
C PRO A 334 6.72 17.46 -14.38
N PRO A 335 7.87 16.78 -14.36
CA PRO A 335 9.11 17.32 -14.93
C PRO A 335 8.90 17.67 -16.41
N SER A 336 9.58 18.73 -16.90
CA SER A 336 9.61 19.02 -18.33
C SER A 336 10.29 17.87 -19.07
N MET A 337 9.61 17.34 -20.09
CA MET A 337 10.18 16.31 -20.96
C MET A 337 10.82 16.99 -22.17
N GLU A 338 12.14 17.01 -22.20
CA GLU A 338 12.87 17.55 -23.36
C GLU A 338 12.74 16.62 -24.56
N THR A 339 12.83 17.18 -25.76
CA THR A 339 12.84 16.38 -27.00
C THR A 339 14.11 15.56 -27.06
N TRP A 340 13.96 14.24 -27.19
CA TRP A 340 15.08 13.34 -27.32
C TRP A 340 15.78 13.49 -28.68
N SER A 341 17.11 13.40 -28.66
CA SER A 341 17.95 13.27 -29.84
C SER A 341 18.85 12.04 -29.71
N ALA A 342 18.97 11.29 -30.82
CA ALA A 342 19.85 10.15 -30.94
C ALA A 342 21.35 10.51 -30.80
N ALA A 343 21.72 11.73 -31.20
CA ALA A 343 23.10 12.17 -31.25
C ALA A 343 23.66 12.43 -29.83
N GLY A 344 24.79 11.81 -29.51
CA GLY A 344 25.53 12.11 -28.28
C GLY A 344 24.94 11.55 -26.98
N ALA A 345 24.00 10.58 -27.05
CA ALA A 345 23.54 9.87 -25.85
C ALA A 345 24.75 9.23 -25.13
N PRO A 346 24.86 9.30 -23.79
CA PRO A 346 25.96 8.67 -23.05
C PRO A 346 25.88 7.14 -23.12
N PRO A 347 26.94 6.42 -22.68
CA PRO A 347 26.87 4.98 -22.43
C PRO A 347 25.65 4.59 -21.58
N GLY A 348 25.12 3.40 -21.80
CA GLY A 348 24.00 2.83 -21.07
C GLY A 348 22.77 2.51 -21.94
N CYS A 349 21.64 2.31 -21.25
CA CYS A 349 20.38 1.91 -21.88
C CYS A 349 19.47 3.13 -22.05
N THR A 350 19.07 3.40 -23.29
CA THR A 350 17.95 4.31 -23.59
C THR A 350 16.69 3.49 -23.83
N LEU A 351 15.72 3.57 -22.92
CA LEU A 351 14.48 2.79 -23.03
C LEU A 351 13.43 3.57 -23.82
N LEU A 352 13.08 3.08 -25.02
CA LEU A 352 12.03 3.64 -25.87
C LEU A 352 10.69 2.98 -25.50
N VAL A 353 9.70 3.76 -25.09
CA VAL A 353 8.41 3.24 -24.61
C VAL A 353 7.29 3.62 -25.58
N PRO A 354 6.68 2.68 -26.30
CA PRO A 354 5.54 2.92 -27.21
C PRO A 354 4.16 2.60 -26.60
N PHE A 355 4.05 2.37 -25.28
CA PHE A 355 2.85 1.75 -24.70
C PHE A 355 1.63 2.68 -24.65
N GLN A 356 0.55 2.26 -25.29
CA GLN A 356 -0.73 2.97 -25.26
C GLN A 356 -1.48 2.78 -23.93
N ASP A 357 -1.32 1.64 -23.24
CA ASP A 357 -1.88 1.45 -21.90
C ASP A 357 -1.01 2.19 -20.86
N PRO A 358 -1.55 3.22 -20.18
CA PRO A 358 -0.81 3.92 -19.14
C PRO A 358 -0.38 3.01 -17.97
N ALA A 359 -1.07 1.92 -17.67
CA ALA A 359 -0.60 0.98 -16.63
C ALA A 359 0.76 0.37 -16.98
N ASN A 360 0.95 -0.01 -18.26
CA ASN A 360 2.23 -0.52 -18.76
C ASN A 360 3.31 0.57 -18.78
N VAL A 361 2.97 1.81 -19.16
CA VAL A 361 3.90 2.96 -19.08
C VAL A 361 4.41 3.13 -17.65
N GLY A 362 3.52 3.13 -16.66
CA GLY A 362 3.92 3.25 -15.26
C GLY A 362 4.75 2.07 -14.76
N ALA A 363 4.36 0.84 -15.09
CA ALA A 363 5.08 -0.37 -14.70
C ALA A 363 6.51 -0.39 -15.28
N VAL A 364 6.67 0.00 -16.55
CA VAL A 364 8.00 -0.01 -17.18
C VAL A 364 8.90 1.11 -16.66
N ILE A 365 8.37 2.32 -16.38
CA ILE A 365 9.16 3.39 -15.76
C ILE A 365 9.65 3.00 -14.37
N ARG A 366 8.80 2.34 -13.57
CA ARG A 366 9.21 1.79 -12.27
C ARG A 366 10.33 0.78 -12.40
N THR A 367 10.25 -0.06 -13.41
CA THR A 367 11.26 -1.08 -13.69
C THR A 367 12.57 -0.45 -14.17
N ALA A 368 12.48 0.56 -15.04
CA ALA A 368 13.60 1.37 -15.48
C ALA A 368 14.34 2.03 -14.29
N ALA A 369 13.58 2.59 -13.35
CA ALA A 369 14.15 3.16 -12.12
C ALA A 369 14.86 2.10 -11.26
N ALA A 370 14.24 0.93 -11.10
CA ALA A 370 14.80 -0.16 -10.31
C ALA A 370 16.12 -0.72 -10.88
N PHE A 371 16.29 -0.70 -12.20
CA PHE A 371 17.51 -1.16 -12.87
C PHE A 371 18.46 -0.04 -13.28
N ALA A 372 18.24 1.18 -12.79
CA ALA A 372 19.06 2.36 -13.05
C ALA A 372 19.27 2.61 -14.56
N VAL A 373 18.19 2.53 -15.33
CA VAL A 373 18.16 2.96 -16.74
C VAL A 373 18.42 4.46 -16.80
N ASP A 374 19.28 4.87 -17.73
CA ASP A 374 19.78 6.25 -17.82
C ASP A 374 18.69 7.25 -18.22
N ARG A 375 17.80 6.83 -19.12
CA ARG A 375 16.69 7.65 -19.61
C ARG A 375 15.57 6.80 -20.20
N VAL A 376 14.35 7.31 -20.07
CA VAL A 376 13.16 6.77 -20.73
C VAL A 376 12.67 7.78 -21.75
N VAL A 377 12.55 7.35 -23.00
CA VAL A 377 12.03 8.13 -24.11
C VAL A 377 10.62 7.64 -24.40
N LEU A 378 9.62 8.50 -24.20
CA LEU A 378 8.23 8.18 -24.52
C LEU A 378 7.96 8.54 -25.97
N LEU A 379 7.69 7.51 -26.79
CA LEU A 379 7.35 7.70 -28.20
C LEU A 379 5.96 8.33 -28.34
N GLN A 380 5.64 8.89 -29.50
CA GLN A 380 4.35 9.59 -29.71
C GLN A 380 3.12 8.72 -29.43
N GLU A 381 3.23 7.40 -29.61
CA GLU A 381 2.18 6.41 -29.35
C GLU A 381 1.93 6.20 -27.85
N ALA A 382 2.89 6.58 -27.00
CA ALA A 382 2.84 6.30 -25.58
C ALA A 382 1.75 7.11 -24.86
N SER A 383 1.11 6.46 -23.89
CA SER A 383 0.27 7.16 -22.93
C SER A 383 1.10 8.09 -22.05
N HIS A 384 0.49 9.19 -21.58
CA HIS A 384 1.18 10.15 -20.71
C HIS A 384 1.60 9.48 -19.38
N PRO A 385 2.84 9.67 -18.91
CA PRO A 385 3.39 8.93 -17.75
C PRO A 385 2.74 9.33 -16.42
N PHE A 386 2.15 10.52 -16.35
CA PHE A 386 1.37 10.99 -15.20
C PHE A 386 -0.13 10.70 -15.30
N HIS A 387 -0.57 9.91 -16.28
CA HIS A 387 -1.95 9.41 -16.30
C HIS A 387 -2.26 8.64 -15.00
N PRO A 388 -3.50 8.71 -14.44
CA PRO A 388 -3.79 8.07 -13.16
C PRO A 388 -3.36 6.61 -13.03
N LYS A 389 -3.63 5.78 -14.05
CA LYS A 389 -3.20 4.37 -14.08
C LYS A 389 -1.67 4.22 -14.07
N ALA A 390 -0.95 5.09 -14.76
CA ALA A 390 0.52 5.09 -14.79
C ALA A 390 1.10 5.51 -13.44
N VAL A 391 0.58 6.59 -12.85
CA VAL A 391 0.92 7.04 -11.49
C VAL A 391 0.68 5.93 -10.47
N ARG A 392 -0.43 5.20 -10.58
CA ARG A 392 -0.75 4.09 -9.68
C ARG A 392 0.26 2.94 -9.77
N ALA A 393 0.72 2.60 -10.97
CA ALA A 393 1.69 1.53 -11.20
C ALA A 393 3.11 1.94 -10.80
N ALA A 394 3.51 3.16 -11.17
CA ALA A 394 4.86 3.68 -10.95
C ALA A 394 5.09 4.16 -9.51
N GLY A 395 4.16 4.93 -8.96
CA GLY A 395 4.39 5.69 -7.73
C GLY A 395 5.48 6.74 -7.90
N SER A 396 6.23 7.02 -6.84
CA SER A 396 7.26 8.08 -6.80
C SER A 396 8.41 7.86 -7.80
N THR A 397 8.56 6.67 -8.38
CA THR A 397 9.63 6.37 -9.35
C THR A 397 9.51 7.18 -10.64
N LEU A 398 8.36 7.78 -10.94
CA LEU A 398 8.18 8.71 -12.06
C LEU A 398 9.16 9.90 -12.02
N PHE A 399 9.68 10.25 -10.84
CA PHE A 399 10.61 11.34 -10.66
C PHE A 399 12.08 10.89 -10.58
N ARG A 400 12.35 9.58 -10.61
CA ARG A 400 13.71 9.01 -10.43
C ARG A 400 14.46 8.75 -11.73
N VAL A 401 13.75 8.74 -12.86
CA VAL A 401 14.33 8.49 -14.18
C VAL A 401 14.01 9.67 -15.09
N PRO A 402 15.00 10.21 -15.81
CA PRO A 402 14.75 11.24 -16.82
C PRO A 402 13.76 10.75 -17.87
N LEU A 403 12.68 11.52 -18.06
CA LEU A 403 11.65 11.27 -19.08
C LEU A 403 11.83 12.26 -20.22
N LEU A 404 11.88 11.77 -21.45
CA LEU A 404 12.07 12.56 -22.67
C LEU A 404 10.94 12.29 -23.66
N GLU A 405 10.59 13.28 -24.50
CA GLU A 405 9.65 13.10 -25.61
C GLU A 405 10.39 12.58 -26.85
N GLY A 406 9.94 11.46 -27.38
CA GLY A 406 10.49 10.82 -28.58
C GLY A 406 9.66 11.05 -29.83
N PRO A 407 10.18 10.63 -31.00
CA PRO A 407 9.42 10.62 -32.25
C PRO A 407 8.34 9.53 -32.24
N SER A 408 7.54 9.44 -33.31
CA SER A 408 6.74 8.24 -33.55
C SER A 408 7.65 7.02 -33.78
N ILE A 409 7.11 5.84 -33.54
CA ILE A 409 7.81 4.58 -33.80
C ILE A 409 8.27 4.47 -35.26
N GLU A 410 7.45 4.95 -36.20
CA GLU A 410 7.74 4.94 -37.64
C GLU A 410 8.85 5.91 -38.06
N ALA A 411 9.17 6.89 -37.23
CA ALA A 411 10.24 7.85 -37.47
C ALA A 411 11.56 7.46 -36.78
N LEU A 412 11.60 6.31 -36.11
CA LEU A 412 12.86 5.73 -35.62
C LEU A 412 13.72 5.31 -36.82
N GLN A 413 15.03 5.50 -36.69
CA GLN A 413 16.01 5.14 -37.71
C GLN A 413 16.95 4.08 -37.14
N PRO A 414 16.59 2.77 -37.19
CA PRO A 414 17.39 1.70 -36.63
C PRO A 414 18.84 1.71 -37.14
N ASP A 415 19.08 2.06 -38.40
CA ASP A 415 20.42 2.04 -39.01
C ASP A 415 21.37 3.08 -38.40
N ARG A 416 20.81 4.05 -37.67
CA ARG A 416 21.55 5.15 -37.01
C ARG A 416 21.54 5.04 -35.50
N LEU A 417 20.91 4.00 -34.96
CA LEU A 417 20.74 3.77 -33.53
C LEU A 417 21.18 2.33 -33.22
N PRO A 418 21.95 2.08 -32.15
CA PRO A 418 22.13 0.71 -31.66
C PRO A 418 20.82 0.17 -31.06
N LEU A 419 19.83 -0.11 -31.90
CA LEU A 419 18.46 -0.42 -31.52
C LEU A 419 18.26 -1.91 -31.35
N ILE A 420 17.73 -2.28 -30.17
CA ILE A 420 17.40 -3.64 -29.79
C ILE A 420 15.89 -3.70 -29.54
N ALA A 421 15.19 -4.57 -30.26
CA ALA A 421 13.76 -4.77 -30.13
C ALA A 421 13.43 -6.13 -29.51
N LEU A 422 12.44 -6.18 -28.62
CA LEU A 422 11.94 -7.45 -28.08
C LEU A 422 10.88 -8.05 -29.01
N SER A 423 11.12 -9.27 -29.49
CA SER A 423 10.22 -10.00 -30.40
C SER A 423 10.30 -11.51 -30.15
N PRO A 424 9.17 -12.25 -30.22
CA PRO A 424 9.18 -13.72 -30.10
C PRO A 424 10.08 -14.42 -31.13
N ALA A 425 10.28 -13.83 -32.31
CA ALA A 425 11.11 -14.38 -33.38
C ALA A 425 12.60 -14.00 -33.26
N GLY A 426 12.99 -13.24 -32.24
CA GLY A 426 14.36 -12.79 -32.03
C GLY A 426 15.29 -13.89 -31.50
N ARG A 427 16.58 -13.54 -31.35
CA ARG A 427 17.60 -14.39 -30.73
C ARG A 427 17.39 -14.50 -29.22
N ASP A 428 17.70 -15.66 -28.63
CA ASP A 428 17.59 -15.86 -27.18
C ASP A 428 18.39 -14.80 -26.39
N ILE A 429 17.67 -13.97 -25.65
CA ILE A 429 18.20 -12.88 -24.83
C ILE A 429 19.15 -13.38 -23.73
N GLY A 430 18.99 -14.61 -23.25
CA GLY A 430 19.79 -15.16 -22.15
C GLY A 430 21.26 -15.35 -22.48
N ARG A 431 21.62 -15.35 -23.76
CA ARG A 431 23.01 -15.46 -24.25
C ARG A 431 23.51 -14.17 -24.91
N PHE A 432 22.66 -13.15 -24.95
CA PHE A 432 22.98 -11.90 -25.61
C PHE A 432 23.87 -11.03 -24.72
N ARG A 433 24.90 -10.42 -25.31
CA ARG A 433 25.74 -9.43 -24.63
C ARG A 433 25.29 -8.05 -25.08
N PHE A 434 24.70 -7.30 -24.16
CA PHE A 434 24.28 -5.93 -24.42
C PHE A 434 25.49 -5.03 -24.73
N PRO A 435 25.44 -4.21 -25.79
CA PRO A 435 26.46 -3.21 -26.05
C PRO A 435 26.58 -2.20 -24.89
N GLU A 436 27.70 -1.50 -24.83
CA GLU A 436 27.91 -0.43 -23.85
C GLU A 436 26.87 0.70 -24.00
N ARG A 437 26.42 0.95 -25.24
CA ARG A 437 25.38 1.93 -25.57
C ARG A 437 24.35 1.29 -26.49
N PHE A 438 23.09 1.30 -26.09
CA PHE A 438 21.99 0.79 -26.91
C PHE A 438 20.66 1.47 -26.59
N CYS A 439 19.74 1.41 -27.54
CA CYS A 439 18.33 1.72 -27.33
C CYS A 439 17.56 0.40 -27.21
N LEU A 440 16.72 0.27 -26.19
CA LEU A 440 15.83 -0.87 -26.02
C LEU A 440 14.40 -0.43 -26.32
N ILE A 441 13.74 -1.10 -27.25
CA ILE A 441 12.31 -0.93 -27.50
C ILE A 441 11.58 -2.23 -27.13
N PRO A 442 10.69 -2.22 -26.12
CA PRO A 442 9.80 -3.34 -25.88
C PRO A 442 8.84 -3.51 -27.06
N GLY A 443 8.50 -4.75 -27.39
CA GLY A 443 7.56 -5.03 -28.49
C GLY A 443 6.20 -4.36 -28.28
N LEU A 444 5.53 -4.03 -29.39
CA LEU A 444 4.16 -3.51 -29.38
C LEU A 444 3.17 -4.59 -28.91
N GLU A 445 2.16 -4.18 -28.15
CA GLU A 445 1.02 -5.04 -27.85
C GLU A 445 0.16 -5.15 -29.13
N GLY A 446 0.22 -6.30 -29.83
CA GLY A 446 -0.54 -6.53 -31.06
C GLY A 446 0.30 -7.13 -32.21
N PRO A 447 0.20 -6.63 -33.45
CA PRO A 447 0.60 -7.34 -34.68
C PRO A 447 2.10 -7.65 -34.86
N GLY A 448 2.95 -7.42 -33.85
CA GLY A 448 4.39 -7.64 -33.91
C GLY A 448 5.18 -6.35 -34.17
N LEU A 449 6.44 -6.50 -34.62
CA LEU A 449 7.30 -5.37 -35.00
C LEU A 449 6.76 -4.73 -36.29
N THR A 450 6.77 -3.40 -36.36
CA THR A 450 6.46 -2.66 -37.60
C THR A 450 7.62 -2.72 -38.58
N ASP A 451 7.38 -2.44 -39.87
CA ASP A 451 8.44 -2.38 -40.89
C ASP A 451 9.56 -1.39 -40.50
N ALA A 452 9.24 -0.33 -39.75
CA ALA A 452 10.22 0.61 -39.22
C ALA A 452 11.23 0.00 -38.22
N LEU A 453 10.99 -1.20 -37.72
CA LEU A 453 11.90 -1.94 -36.84
C LEU A 453 12.54 -3.15 -37.52
N ALA A 454 12.37 -3.32 -38.84
CA ALA A 454 12.86 -4.50 -39.57
C ALA A 454 14.39 -4.68 -39.48
N GLU A 455 15.15 -3.59 -39.44
CA GLU A 455 16.63 -3.61 -39.34
C GLU A 455 17.15 -3.63 -37.89
N ALA A 456 16.26 -3.63 -36.89
CA ALA A 456 16.68 -3.68 -35.48
C ALA A 456 17.22 -5.07 -35.09
N GLU A 457 18.18 -5.11 -34.16
CA GLU A 457 18.58 -6.37 -33.54
C GLU A 457 17.40 -6.89 -32.69
N THR A 458 16.91 -8.08 -32.98
CA THR A 458 15.73 -8.63 -32.29
C THR A 458 16.10 -9.71 -31.28
N LEU A 459 15.58 -9.57 -30.06
CA LEU A 459 15.79 -10.53 -28.96
C LEU A 459 14.47 -11.14 -28.50
N SER A 460 14.50 -12.45 -28.23
CA SER A 460 13.38 -13.22 -27.69
C SER A 460 13.65 -13.68 -26.26
N ILE A 461 12.58 -13.78 -25.47
CA ILE A 461 12.61 -14.36 -24.13
C ILE A 461 12.11 -15.81 -24.26
N PRO A 462 12.91 -16.83 -23.91
CA PRO A 462 12.45 -18.22 -23.95
C PRO A 462 11.22 -18.43 -23.05
N MET A 463 10.17 -19.03 -23.62
CA MET A 463 8.89 -19.28 -22.95
C MET A 463 8.53 -20.77 -22.98
N ALA A 464 7.68 -21.19 -22.04
CA ALA A 464 7.13 -22.54 -22.04
C ALA A 464 6.22 -22.76 -23.27
N ARG A 465 6.10 -24.02 -23.71
CA ARG A 465 5.21 -24.39 -24.83
C ARG A 465 3.77 -23.94 -24.53
N GLY A 466 3.11 -23.34 -25.52
CA GLY A 466 1.73 -22.88 -25.42
C GLY A 466 1.54 -21.46 -24.89
N VAL A 467 2.63 -20.74 -24.58
CA VAL A 467 2.60 -19.32 -24.24
C VAL A 467 3.13 -18.50 -25.42
N GLU A 468 2.28 -17.67 -26.01
CA GLU A 468 2.60 -16.91 -27.23
C GLU A 468 3.37 -15.62 -26.96
N SER A 469 3.07 -14.94 -25.85
CA SER A 469 3.70 -13.67 -25.50
C SER A 469 3.62 -13.36 -24.00
N LEU A 470 4.49 -12.45 -23.55
CA LEU A 470 4.44 -11.84 -22.23
C LEU A 470 3.82 -10.44 -22.33
N ASN A 471 3.30 -9.93 -21.21
CA ASN A 471 3.03 -8.49 -21.09
C ASN A 471 4.30 -7.68 -21.41
N ALA A 472 4.16 -6.62 -22.20
CA ALA A 472 5.30 -5.90 -22.77
C ALA A 472 6.17 -5.21 -21.69
N ALA A 473 5.56 -4.70 -20.61
CA ALA A 473 6.30 -4.12 -19.49
C ALA A 473 7.09 -5.18 -18.71
N LEU A 474 6.53 -6.39 -18.55
CA LEU A 474 7.27 -7.53 -17.96
C LEU A 474 8.44 -7.95 -18.84
N ALA A 475 8.24 -8.06 -20.16
CA ALA A 475 9.29 -8.41 -21.11
C ALA A 475 10.45 -7.39 -21.05
N ALA A 476 10.12 -6.10 -21.03
CA ALA A 476 11.10 -5.03 -20.81
C ALA A 476 11.86 -5.21 -19.49
N GLY A 477 11.16 -5.55 -18.41
CA GLY A 477 11.79 -5.80 -17.11
C GLY A 477 12.78 -6.97 -17.10
N ILE A 478 12.47 -8.06 -17.80
CA ILE A 478 13.39 -9.19 -17.96
C ILE A 478 14.64 -8.76 -18.72
N ALA A 479 14.48 -8.02 -19.82
CA ALA A 479 15.60 -7.53 -20.62
C ALA A 479 16.51 -6.58 -19.80
N LEU A 480 15.92 -5.63 -19.08
CA LEU A 480 16.66 -4.69 -18.23
C LEU A 480 17.39 -5.41 -17.08
N TYR A 481 16.76 -6.42 -16.45
CA TYR A 481 17.40 -7.23 -15.44
C TYR A 481 18.63 -7.98 -15.98
N LEU A 482 18.51 -8.61 -17.15
CA LEU A 482 19.61 -9.34 -17.79
C LEU A 482 20.75 -8.41 -18.19
N TRP A 483 20.44 -7.24 -18.74
CA TRP A 483 21.41 -6.19 -19.01
C TRP A 483 22.18 -5.79 -17.75
N ARG A 484 21.45 -5.45 -16.66
CA ARG A 484 22.07 -5.01 -15.41
C ARG A 484 22.92 -6.10 -14.76
N ARG A 485 22.47 -7.36 -14.82
CA ARG A 485 23.23 -8.52 -14.33
C ARG A 485 24.53 -8.74 -15.12
N GLY A 486 24.48 -8.56 -16.44
CA GLY A 486 25.65 -8.65 -17.31
C GLY A 486 26.75 -7.67 -16.93
N LEU A 487 26.39 -6.46 -16.51
CA LEU A 487 27.33 -5.44 -16.01
C LEU A 487 27.96 -5.79 -14.66
N SER A 488 27.32 -6.61 -13.82
CA SER A 488 27.86 -7.01 -12.50
C SER A 488 28.77 -8.25 -12.57
N SER A 489 28.87 -8.89 -13.74
CA SER A 489 29.61 -10.14 -13.95
C SER A 489 30.89 -9.96 -14.78
N GLY A 490 31.21 -8.73 -15.19
CA GLY A 490 32.46 -8.32 -15.82
C GLY A 490 33.10 -7.24 -14.97
#